data_AF-A0A2D7IAQ2-F1
#
_entry.id   AF-A0A2D7IAQ2-F1
#
_cell.length_a   1.000
_cell.length_b   1.000
_cell.length_c   1.000
_cell.angle_alpha   90.00
_cell.angle_beta   90.00
_cell.angle_gamma   90.00
#
_symmetry.space_group_name_H-M   'P 1'
#
loop_
_entity.id
_entity.type
_entity.pdbx_description
1 polymer ?
#
loop_
_entity_poly.entity_id
_entity_poly.type
_entity_poly.pdbx_seq_one_letter_code
_entity_poly.pdbx_strand_id
1 'polypeptide(L)'
;MTKILSNIISKELKIFYFKYFRRRSKSLETLDLIKECYKDQINLFNDHINDLLMSSKKNESKSFVLQSLKKIKNFEGCNKKIMKFLVAELKKSEDSIDFEPEEIQFLFEFED
;
A
#
# COMPACT_ATOMS: atom_id res chain seq x y z
N MET A 1 -3.95 1.74 -11.64
CA MET A 1 -2.97 0.87 -10.96
C MET A 1 -2.48 -0.24 -11.89
N THR A 2 -1.21 -0.63 -11.84
CA THR A 2 -0.71 -1.79 -12.60
C THR A 2 -1.13 -3.12 -11.97
N LYS A 3 -1.34 -4.16 -12.79
CA LYS A 3 -1.70 -5.51 -12.31
C LYS A 3 -0.65 -6.07 -11.34
N ILE A 4 0.62 -5.72 -11.54
CA ILE A 4 1.73 -6.13 -10.68
C ILE A 4 1.59 -5.52 -9.28
N LEU A 5 1.35 -4.21 -9.18
CA LEU A 5 1.20 -3.52 -7.90
C LEU A 5 -0.01 -4.06 -7.12
N SER A 6 -1.15 -4.24 -7.80
CA SER A 6 -2.36 -4.81 -7.19
C SER A 6 -2.13 -6.22 -6.63
N ASN A 7 -1.41 -7.07 -7.36
CA ASN A 7 -1.06 -8.43 -6.92
C ASN A 7 -0.17 -8.42 -5.67
N ILE A 8 0.78 -7.48 -5.59
CA ILE A 8 1.69 -7.36 -4.45
C ILE A 8 0.92 -6.92 -3.21
N ILE A 9 0.10 -5.87 -3.33
CA ILE A 9 -0.75 -5.39 -2.22
C ILE A 9 -1.64 -6.52 -1.71
N SER A 10 -2.35 -7.20 -2.62
CA SER A 10 -3.22 -8.32 -2.27
C SER A 10 -2.46 -9.43 -1.55
N LYS A 11 -1.26 -9.79 -2.02
CA LYS A 11 -0.44 -10.83 -1.42
C LYS A 11 0.02 -10.46 -0.01
N GLU A 12 0.53 -9.24 0.17
CA GLU A 12 1.07 -8.77 1.45
C GLU A 12 -0.05 -8.56 2.48
N LEU A 13 -1.19 -7.98 2.09
CA LEU A 13 -2.36 -7.86 2.96
C LEU A 13 -2.91 -9.23 3.35
N LYS A 14 -2.92 -10.21 2.43
CA LYS A 14 -3.34 -11.57 2.76
C LYS A 14 -2.42 -12.21 3.81
N ILE A 15 -1.11 -11.98 3.73
CA ILE A 15 -0.19 -12.43 4.76
C ILE A 15 -0.51 -11.74 6.09
N PHE A 16 -0.68 -10.42 6.09
CA PHE A 16 -0.98 -9.64 7.28
C PHE A 16 -2.24 -10.11 8.02
N TYR A 17 -3.38 -10.18 7.32
CA TYR A 17 -4.67 -10.52 7.91
C TYR A 17 -4.78 -11.98 8.32
N PHE A 18 -4.18 -12.90 7.56
CA PHE A 18 -4.34 -14.34 7.80
C PHE A 18 -3.18 -14.98 8.59
N LYS A 19 -2.13 -14.22 8.97
CA LYS A 19 -0.94 -14.77 9.68
C LYS A 19 -1.32 -15.55 10.94
N TYR A 20 -2.34 -15.10 11.68
CA TYR A 20 -2.79 -15.73 12.92
C TYR A 20 -3.95 -16.73 12.75
N PHE A 21 -4.50 -16.87 11.55
CA PHE A 21 -5.59 -17.82 11.32
C PHE A 21 -5.10 -19.26 11.17
N ARG A 22 -3.81 -19.45 10.89
CA ARG A 22 -3.21 -20.76 10.56
C ARG A 22 -3.00 -21.71 11.75
N ARG A 23 -3.24 -21.28 13.00
CA ARG A 23 -2.71 -22.00 14.18
C ARG A 23 -3.68 -22.48 15.26
N ARG A 24 -4.93 -21.99 15.43
CA ARG A 24 -5.89 -22.54 16.44
C ARG A 24 -7.36 -22.26 16.12
N SER A 25 -8.23 -23.15 16.61
CA SER A 25 -9.67 -23.09 16.96
C SER A 25 -10.49 -21.80 16.72
N LYS A 26 -10.39 -21.16 15.56
CA LYS A 26 -11.19 -19.97 15.23
C LYS A 26 -12.51 -20.38 14.56
N SER A 27 -13.60 -19.69 14.89
CA SER A 27 -14.91 -19.91 14.29
C SER A 27 -14.92 -19.53 12.81
N LEU A 28 -15.87 -20.09 12.06
CA LEU A 28 -16.15 -19.66 10.68
C LEU A 28 -16.49 -18.17 10.62
N GLU A 29 -17.22 -17.65 11.61
CA GLU A 29 -17.53 -16.21 11.72
C GLU A 29 -16.26 -15.35 11.82
N THR A 30 -15.27 -15.78 12.61
CA THR A 30 -13.98 -15.05 12.70
C THR A 30 -13.26 -15.04 11.37
N LEU A 31 -13.35 -16.13 10.59
CA LEU A 31 -12.75 -16.21 9.27
C LEU A 31 -13.42 -15.23 8.31
N ASP A 32 -14.74 -15.16 8.34
CA ASP A 32 -15.52 -14.31 7.44
C ASP A 32 -15.31 -12.83 7.73
N LEU A 33 -15.26 -12.43 9.01
CA LEU A 33 -14.85 -11.08 9.41
C LEU A 33 -13.45 -10.72 8.91
N ILE A 34 -12.48 -11.62 9.02
CA ILE A 34 -11.11 -11.37 8.51
C ILE A 34 -11.11 -11.21 6.98
N LYS A 35 -11.93 -11.98 6.25
CA LYS A 35 -12.06 -11.84 4.80
C LYS A 35 -12.67 -10.48 4.42
N GLU A 36 -13.66 -10.02 5.18
CA GLU A 36 -14.28 -8.70 4.99
C GLU A 36 -13.26 -7.59 5.21
N CYS A 37 -12.57 -7.58 6.36
CA CYS A 37 -11.51 -6.60 6.64
C CYS A 37 -10.41 -6.62 5.57
N TYR A 38 -9.98 -7.80 5.14
CA TYR A 38 -9.00 -7.94 4.05
C TYR A 38 -9.49 -7.32 2.74
N LYS A 39 -10.76 -7.52 2.38
CA LYS A 39 -11.35 -7.00 1.16
C LYS A 39 -11.50 -5.48 1.22
N ASP A 40 -11.97 -4.96 2.35
CA ASP A 40 -12.12 -3.53 2.59
C ASP A 40 -10.76 -2.83 2.52
N GLN A 41 -9.74 -3.45 3.11
CA GLN A 41 -8.38 -2.90 3.06
C GLN A 41 -7.81 -2.91 1.64
N ILE A 42 -8.07 -3.94 0.83
CA ILE A 42 -7.70 -3.93 -0.59
C ILE A 42 -8.36 -2.76 -1.32
N ASN A 43 -9.64 -2.53 -1.10
CA ASN A 43 -10.37 -1.43 -1.74
C ASN A 43 -9.77 -0.08 -1.34
N LEU A 44 -9.54 0.13 -0.03
CA LEU A 44 -8.90 1.33 0.48
C LEU A 44 -7.53 1.61 -0.18
N PHE A 45 -6.66 0.59 -0.27
CA PHE A 45 -5.38 0.74 -0.96
C PHE A 45 -5.56 1.04 -2.45
N ASN A 46 -6.50 0.38 -3.11
CA ASN A 46 -6.74 0.58 -4.54
C ASN A 46 -7.19 1.99 -4.84
N ASP A 47 -8.13 2.52 -4.07
CA ASP A 47 -8.69 3.86 -4.28
C ASP A 47 -7.60 4.92 -4.08
N HIS A 48 -6.91 4.89 -2.94
CA HIS A 48 -5.86 5.88 -2.64
C HIS A 48 -4.65 5.81 -3.57
N ILE A 49 -4.24 4.63 -4.03
CA ILE A 49 -3.14 4.52 -4.98
C ILE A 49 -3.58 4.94 -6.38
N ASN A 50 -4.80 4.63 -6.79
CA ASN A 50 -5.32 5.13 -8.06
C ASN A 50 -5.38 6.65 -8.07
N ASP A 51 -5.87 7.26 -6.99
CA ASP A 51 -5.86 8.72 -6.82
C ASP A 51 -4.43 9.26 -6.89
N LEU A 52 -3.50 8.67 -6.14
CA LEU A 52 -2.08 9.07 -6.16
C LEU A 52 -1.46 9.01 -7.56
N LEU A 53 -1.70 7.93 -8.30
CA LEU A 53 -1.17 7.75 -9.66
C LEU A 53 -1.83 8.69 -10.68
N MET A 54 -3.09 9.06 -10.47
CA MET A 54 -3.80 10.02 -11.32
C MET A 54 -3.34 11.45 -11.04
N SER A 55 -3.19 11.80 -9.77
CA SER A 55 -2.66 13.10 -9.32
C SER A 55 -1.21 13.30 -9.76
N SER A 56 -0.36 12.27 -9.65
CA SER A 56 1.05 12.38 -10.09
C SER A 56 1.16 12.67 -11.59
N LYS A 57 0.27 12.13 -12.43
CA LYS A 57 0.22 12.41 -13.87
C LYS A 57 -0.29 13.80 -14.23
N LYS A 58 -1.00 14.48 -13.31
CA LYS A 58 -1.51 15.83 -13.52
C LYS A 58 -0.49 16.92 -13.18
N ASN A 59 0.80 16.56 -13.03
CA ASN A 59 1.87 17.44 -12.54
C ASN A 59 1.56 18.05 -11.17
N GLU A 60 0.85 17.31 -10.30
CA GLU A 60 0.68 17.74 -8.92
C GLU A 60 2.03 17.75 -8.19
N SER A 61 2.18 18.72 -7.29
CA SER A 61 3.46 18.98 -6.61
C SER A 61 4.02 17.74 -5.90
N LYS A 62 5.35 17.62 -5.89
CA LYS A 62 6.10 16.60 -5.14
C LYS A 62 5.66 16.48 -3.67
N SER A 63 5.34 17.60 -3.04
CA SER A 63 4.83 17.63 -1.66
C SER A 63 3.49 16.92 -1.50
N PHE A 64 2.58 17.03 -2.47
CA PHE A 64 1.30 16.32 -2.49
C PHE A 64 1.52 14.80 -2.57
N VAL A 65 2.38 14.35 -3.48
CA VAL A 65 2.69 12.92 -3.62
C VAL A 65 3.31 12.37 -2.34
N LEU A 66 4.21 13.12 -1.70
CA LEU A 66 4.79 12.73 -0.41
C LEU A 66 3.74 12.65 0.71
N GLN A 67 2.78 13.58 0.77
CA GLN A 67 1.67 13.53 1.73
C GLN A 67 0.77 12.31 1.50
N SER A 68 0.48 11.98 0.24
CA SER A 68 -0.31 10.81 -0.11
C SER A 68 0.41 9.51 0.23
N LEU A 69 1.73 9.43 0.00
CA LEU A 69 2.56 8.31 0.44
C LEU A 69 2.57 8.17 1.97
N LYS A 70 2.64 9.28 2.71
CA LYS A 70 2.51 9.29 4.18
C LYS A 70 1.17 8.75 4.65
N LYS A 71 0.07 9.12 3.99
CA LYS A 71 -1.27 8.58 4.31
C LYS A 71 -1.32 7.07 4.09
N ILE A 72 -0.85 6.59 2.94
CA ILE A 72 -0.81 5.15 2.62
C ILE A 72 0.08 4.37 3.58
N LYS A 73 1.20 4.96 4.04
CA LYS A 73 2.07 4.35 5.05
C LYS A 73 1.30 3.98 6.33
N ASN A 74 0.36 4.82 6.73
CA ASN A 74 -0.40 4.66 7.97
C ASN A 74 -1.58 3.68 7.84
N PHE A 75 -1.80 3.08 6.67
CA PHE A 75 -2.85 2.10 6.49
C PHE A 75 -2.50 0.78 7.19
N GLU A 76 -3.51 0.16 7.79
CA GLU A 76 -3.37 -1.17 8.36
C GLU A 76 -2.87 -2.17 7.30
N GLY A 77 -1.89 -2.99 7.68
CA GLY A 77 -1.25 -3.94 6.78
C GLY A 77 -0.30 -3.33 5.75
N CYS A 78 -0.11 -2.00 5.73
CA CYS A 78 0.97 -1.39 4.96
C CYS A 78 2.32 -1.88 5.49
N ASN A 79 3.24 -2.17 4.59
CA ASN A 79 4.57 -2.62 4.96
C ASN A 79 5.63 -2.10 3.99
N LYS A 80 6.90 -2.29 4.38
CA LYS A 80 8.07 -1.87 3.60
C LYS A 80 8.03 -2.33 2.15
N LYS A 81 7.49 -3.52 1.89
CA LYS A 81 7.44 -4.10 0.55
C LYS A 81 6.38 -3.44 -0.32
N ILE A 82 5.18 -3.21 0.20
CA ILE A 82 4.14 -2.43 -0.48
C ILE A 82 4.68 -1.04 -0.81
N MET A 83 5.27 -0.36 0.17
CA MET A 83 5.76 1.01 -0.01
C MET A 83 6.90 1.09 -1.05
N LYS A 84 7.87 0.17 -1.01
CA LYS A 84 8.95 0.10 -2.02
C LYS A 84 8.41 -0.06 -3.43
N PHE A 85 7.43 -0.95 -3.61
CA PHE A 85 6.83 -1.16 -4.92
C PHE A 85 6.03 0.04 -5.41
N LEU A 86 5.29 0.69 -4.52
CA LEU A 86 4.53 1.90 -4.87
C LEU A 86 5.47 3.04 -5.31
N VAL A 87 6.53 3.31 -4.56
CA VAL A 87 7.53 4.34 -4.93
C VAL A 87 8.23 3.99 -6.24
N ALA A 88 8.58 2.71 -6.45
CA ALA A 88 9.19 2.28 -7.71
C ALA A 88 8.25 2.46 -8.91
N GLU A 89 6.94 2.23 -8.76
CA GLU A 89 5.97 2.48 -9.83
C GLU A 89 5.78 3.97 -10.12
N LEU A 90 5.82 4.83 -9.10
CA LEU A 90 5.80 6.29 -9.28
C LEU A 90 7.03 6.81 -10.01
N LYS A 91 8.21 6.21 -9.78
CA LYS A 91 9.45 6.57 -10.50
C LYS A 91 9.47 6.14 -11.97
N LYS A 92 8.59 5.25 -12.40
CA LYS A 92 8.53 4.76 -13.79
C LYS A 92 7.67 5.62 -14.72
N SER A 93 6.87 6.57 -14.21
CA SER A 93 6.08 7.44 -15.09
C SER A 93 6.97 8.44 -15.81
N GLU A 94 6.65 8.81 -17.06
CA GLU A 94 7.45 9.76 -17.86
C GLU A 94 7.62 11.14 -17.19
N ASP A 95 6.64 11.57 -16.38
CA ASP A 95 6.72 12.75 -15.51
C ASP A 95 7.21 12.40 -14.09
N SER A 96 8.17 11.48 -13.97
CA SER A 96 8.59 10.92 -12.68
C SER A 96 9.03 12.00 -11.71
N ILE A 97 8.45 11.98 -10.52
CA ILE A 97 8.93 12.80 -9.41
C ILE A 97 10.23 12.19 -8.93
N ASP A 98 11.33 12.92 -9.11
CA ASP A 98 12.60 12.51 -8.55
C ASP A 98 12.58 12.75 -7.04
N PHE A 99 12.78 11.67 -6.30
CA PHE A 99 12.83 11.66 -4.84
C PHE A 99 14.26 11.33 -4.44
N GLU A 100 14.87 12.27 -3.71
CA GLU A 100 16.16 12.05 -3.06
C GLU A 100 15.99 10.95 -2.00
N PRO A 101 16.98 10.08 -1.79
CA PRO A 101 16.91 9.01 -0.81
C PRO A 101 16.49 9.48 0.59
N GLU A 102 16.99 10.63 1.04
CA GLU A 102 16.73 11.21 2.35
C GLU A 102 15.25 11.63 2.50
N GLU A 103 14.60 12.05 1.41
CA GLU A 103 13.20 12.49 1.43
C GLU A 103 12.22 11.33 1.59
N ILE A 104 12.61 10.11 1.22
CA ILE A 104 11.72 8.94 1.22
C ILE A 104 12.19 7.85 2.18
N GLN A 105 13.36 7.97 2.80
CA GLN A 105 13.89 6.97 3.72
C GLN A 105 12.88 6.63 4.82
N PHE A 106 12.26 7.65 5.42
CA PHE A 106 11.26 7.48 6.46
C PHE A 106 10.04 6.65 5.99
N LEU A 107 9.71 6.65 4.69
CA LEU A 107 8.59 5.86 4.17
C LEU A 107 8.82 4.35 4.31
N PHE A 108 10.08 3.92 4.45
CA PHE A 108 10.47 2.51 4.50
C PHE A 108 10.75 1.99 5.92
N GLU A 109 10.58 2.84 6.92
CA GLU A 109 10.72 2.53 8.34
C GLU A 109 9.35 2.10 8.89
N PHE A 110 9.23 0.82 9.23
CA PHE A 110 8.04 0.23 9.83
C PHE A 110 8.45 -0.40 11.16
N GLU A 111 7.59 -0.27 12.17
CA GLU A 111 7.76 -0.99 13.44
C GLU A 111 7.49 -2.48 13.19
N ASP A 112 8.32 -3.35 13.79
CA ASP A 112 8.24 -4.82 13.67
C ASP A 112 7.11 -5.43 14.54
#